data_AF-A0A1E5JRG8-F1
#
_entry.id   AF-A0A1E5JRG8-F1
#
_cell.length_a   1.000
_cell.length_b   1.000
_cell.length_c   1.000
_cell.angle_alpha   90.00
_cell.angle_beta   90.00
_cell.angle_gamma   90.00
#
_symmetry.space_group_name_H-M   'P 1'
#
loop_
_entity.id
_entity.type
_entity.pdbx_description
1 polymer ?
#
loop_
_entity_poly.entity_id
_entity_poly.type
_entity_poly.pdbx_seq_one_letter_code
_entity_poly.pdbx_strand_id
1 'polypeptide(L)'
;MINKEELTRQYLEKQQQIEIEKEQLLQLKQQKSNKERTIEALNQKNKTIIENEVPSALNLAQINASSSANLNKEEKEAVLLYVQDQEIALRKAEENNKKLFEQTNKLNLLLQNVEQHLTEGYDRNILATCANQSGITSTRSPQNIGFDLLLEILEEEKSKYTWTLDSTDRRNLLSVVSRKLKSIEFTLAVDKQTLRDISSALHTLDELKLKLSNNYDERNNLAEAVALLAQQITQKETVTIKELTDQAAELDRQIKTLEKQQEEERDRQEKEKKEQRKVFAERLAGMLELYINDRNKHYHPKDLFISKDRDIRDQFIKKIGNAENGLLKVYVESGNSEAVLKKITTEVDKFPGVKMQATLNKIVVQLMEADAKPEAVEDYSGKVEQVLLTFERKEGCQKEYALKMRGLYEKIAGITTFAEDLSEQEKEIINQLSGDLKNDVDQFIYQNRDDIPEKEAYQKFKMKVKARLHSQDDLMSEYTSWPVVLANILFSLATIGKLIYSKVTTGRASFWFDKTEEQKASEAPVDEILEDIGDFLSLNTI
;
A
#
# COMPACT_ATOMS: atom_id res chain seq x y z
N MET A 1 20.82 -10.67 -10.89
CA MET A 1 19.37 -10.63 -11.20
C MET A 1 18.67 -10.06 -9.99
N ILE A 2 17.80 -9.05 -10.18
CA ILE A 2 16.99 -8.50 -9.10
C ILE A 2 15.92 -9.54 -8.76
N ASN A 3 15.73 -9.85 -7.47
CA ASN A 3 14.73 -10.82 -7.01
C ASN A 3 13.30 -10.24 -7.16
N LYS A 4 12.30 -11.08 -7.40
CA LYS A 4 10.88 -10.71 -7.51
C LYS A 4 10.40 -9.89 -6.30
N GLU A 5 10.84 -10.26 -5.09
CA GLU A 5 10.51 -9.55 -3.85
C GLU A 5 10.97 -8.10 -3.89
N GLU A 6 12.18 -7.87 -4.42
CA GLU A 6 12.76 -6.54 -4.54
C GLU A 6 12.04 -5.69 -5.60
N LEU A 7 11.66 -6.27 -6.74
CA LEU A 7 10.84 -5.57 -7.74
C LEU A 7 9.44 -5.24 -7.19
N THR A 8 8.85 -6.15 -6.41
CA THR A 8 7.55 -5.93 -5.77
C THR A 8 7.63 -4.80 -4.74
N ARG A 9 8.70 -4.76 -3.94
CA ARG A 9 8.97 -3.66 -3.01
C ARG A 9 9.07 -2.32 -3.75
N GLN A 10 9.87 -2.26 -4.81
CA GLN A 10 10.02 -1.04 -5.63
C GLN A 10 8.71 -0.60 -6.26
N TYR A 11 7.88 -1.54 -6.74
CA TYR A 11 6.55 -1.24 -7.28
C TYR A 11 5.65 -0.61 -6.22
N LEU A 12 5.61 -1.18 -5.00
CA LEU A 12 4.82 -0.63 -3.89
C LEU A 12 5.30 0.76 -3.47
N GLU A 13 6.61 0.97 -3.39
CA GLU A 13 7.19 2.29 -3.09
C GLU A 13 6.80 3.33 -4.15
N LYS A 14 6.81 2.96 -5.43
CA LYS A 14 6.37 3.83 -6.52
C LYS A 14 4.87 4.15 -6.44
N GLN A 15 4.03 3.18 -6.11
CA GLN A 15 2.58 3.42 -5.89
C GLN A 15 2.34 4.39 -4.73
N GLN A 16 3.08 4.26 -3.63
CA GLN A 16 3.00 5.21 -2.51
C GLN A 16 3.43 6.62 -2.91
N GLN A 17 4.52 6.75 -3.67
CA GLN A 17 4.96 8.04 -4.21
C GLN A 17 3.88 8.67 -5.09
N ILE A 18 3.25 7.90 -5.98
CA ILE A 18 2.15 8.39 -6.84
C ILE A 18 0.99 8.93 -6.01
N GLU A 19 0.58 8.23 -4.95
CA GLU A 19 -0.52 8.69 -4.09
C GLU A 19 -0.18 9.98 -3.33
N ILE A 20 1.02 10.08 -2.76
CA ILE A 20 1.49 11.32 -2.12
C ILE A 20 1.48 12.48 -3.13
N GLU A 21 1.95 12.23 -4.35
CA GLU A 21 2.03 13.25 -5.39
C GLU A 21 0.62 13.71 -5.84
N LYS A 22 -0.35 12.80 -5.93
CA LYS A 22 -1.76 13.11 -6.23
C LYS A 22 -2.44 13.90 -5.11
N GLU A 23 -2.15 13.60 -3.85
CA GLU A 23 -2.71 14.33 -2.71
C GLU A 23 -2.22 15.79 -2.71
N GLN A 24 -0.92 16.00 -2.91
CA GLN A 24 -0.36 17.35 -3.06
C GLN A 24 -0.95 18.09 -4.28
N LEU A 25 -1.17 17.39 -5.40
CA LEU A 25 -1.83 17.95 -6.58
C LEU A 25 -3.27 18.42 -6.26
N LEU A 26 -4.01 17.65 -5.46
CA LEU A 26 -5.35 18.02 -5.02
C LEU A 26 -5.32 19.29 -4.16
N GLN A 27 -4.36 19.41 -3.25
CA GLN A 27 -4.17 20.61 -2.44
C GLN A 27 -3.88 21.85 -3.30
N LEU A 28 -3.00 21.73 -4.29
CA LEU A 28 -2.69 22.83 -5.22
C LEU A 28 -3.93 23.26 -6.02
N LYS A 29 -4.73 22.31 -6.51
CA LYS A 29 -6.01 22.60 -7.20
C LYS A 29 -6.99 23.34 -6.31
N GLN A 30 -7.09 22.94 -5.04
CA GLN A 30 -7.96 23.60 -4.07
C GLN A 30 -7.48 25.03 -3.75
N GLN A 31 -6.17 25.24 -3.58
CA GLN A 31 -5.60 26.57 -3.39
C GLN A 31 -5.86 27.48 -4.60
N LYS A 32 -5.68 26.96 -5.82
CA LYS A 32 -5.97 27.68 -7.06
C LYS A 32 -7.44 28.11 -7.10
N SER A 33 -8.37 27.17 -6.88
CA SER A 33 -9.81 27.45 -6.89
C SER A 33 -10.22 28.49 -5.84
N ASN A 34 -9.65 28.44 -4.64
CA ASN A 34 -9.92 29.43 -3.61
C ASN A 34 -9.46 30.84 -4.03
N LYS A 35 -8.27 30.96 -4.63
CA LYS A 35 -7.77 32.26 -5.13
C LYS A 35 -8.61 32.80 -6.29
N GLU A 36 -9.05 31.95 -7.21
CA GLU A 36 -9.96 32.32 -8.30
C GLU A 36 -11.30 32.86 -7.77
N ARG A 37 -11.85 32.25 -6.72
CA ARG A 37 -13.06 32.77 -6.05
C ARG A 37 -12.84 34.14 -5.41
N THR A 38 -11.67 34.38 -4.80
CA THR A 38 -11.34 35.69 -4.24
C THR A 38 -11.20 36.75 -5.33
N ILE A 39 -10.59 36.42 -6.47
CA ILE A 39 -10.53 37.30 -7.64
C ILE A 39 -11.94 37.67 -8.11
N GLU A 40 -12.85 36.69 -8.22
CA GLU A 40 -14.23 36.95 -8.62
C GLU A 40 -14.96 37.86 -7.61
N ALA A 41 -14.77 37.64 -6.31
CA ALA A 41 -15.32 38.49 -5.27
C ALA A 41 -14.80 39.94 -5.35
N LEU A 42 -13.50 40.14 -5.65
CA LEU A 42 -12.91 41.46 -5.88
C LEU A 42 -13.49 42.13 -7.13
N ASN A 43 -13.68 41.37 -8.22
CA ASN A 43 -14.31 41.90 -9.44
C ASN A 43 -15.74 42.39 -9.17
N GLN A 44 -16.55 41.64 -8.41
CA GLN A 44 -17.90 42.06 -8.04
C GLN A 44 -17.92 43.30 -7.13
N LYS A 45 -16.97 43.39 -6.19
CA LYS A 45 -16.79 44.60 -5.36
C LYS A 45 -16.45 45.81 -6.22
N ASN A 46 -15.49 45.67 -7.14
CA ASN A 46 -15.10 46.75 -8.05
C ASN A 46 -16.28 47.19 -8.93
N LYS A 47 -17.04 46.24 -9.47
CA LYS A 47 -18.27 46.51 -10.22
C LYS A 47 -19.27 47.32 -9.38
N THR A 48 -19.51 46.92 -8.13
CA THR A 48 -20.42 47.62 -7.20
C THR A 48 -19.98 49.07 -6.96
N ILE A 49 -18.69 49.28 -6.74
CA ILE A 49 -18.14 50.63 -6.55
C ILE A 49 -18.37 51.50 -7.80
N ILE A 50 -18.07 50.96 -8.99
CA ILE A 50 -18.17 51.68 -10.27
C ILE A 50 -19.63 52.00 -10.63
N GLU A 51 -20.54 51.05 -10.47
CA GLU A 51 -21.92 51.16 -10.93
C GLU A 51 -22.83 51.88 -9.93
N ASN A 52 -22.53 51.80 -8.62
CA ASN A 52 -23.41 52.30 -7.58
C ASN A 52 -22.77 53.40 -6.73
N GLU A 53 -21.58 53.16 -6.18
CA GLU A 53 -20.99 54.06 -5.18
C GLU A 53 -20.47 55.36 -5.81
N VAL A 54 -19.80 55.29 -6.96
CA VAL A 54 -19.33 56.47 -7.70
C VAL A 54 -20.49 57.38 -8.13
N PRO A 55 -21.57 56.87 -8.79
CA PRO A 55 -22.74 57.70 -9.08
C PRO A 55 -23.44 58.25 -7.84
N SER A 56 -23.51 57.48 -6.75
CA SER A 56 -24.12 57.94 -5.50
C SER A 56 -23.35 59.10 -4.88
N ALA A 57 -22.01 59.06 -4.91
CA ALA A 57 -21.17 60.15 -4.44
C ALA A 57 -21.39 61.44 -5.26
N LEU A 58 -21.51 61.33 -6.58
CA LEU A 58 -21.75 62.46 -7.47
C LEU A 58 -23.14 63.08 -7.31
N ASN A 59 -24.15 62.24 -7.06
CA ASN A 59 -25.52 62.68 -6.81
C ASN A 59 -25.66 63.56 -5.55
N LEU A 60 -24.79 63.39 -4.54
CA LEU A 60 -24.77 64.30 -3.37
C LEU A 60 -24.54 65.75 -3.78
N ALA A 61 -23.69 65.97 -4.79
CA ALA A 61 -23.39 67.28 -5.34
C ALA A 61 -24.34 67.72 -6.48
N GLN A 62 -25.41 66.95 -6.75
CA GLN A 62 -26.31 67.13 -7.88
C GLN A 62 -25.61 67.12 -9.25
N ILE A 63 -24.48 66.40 -9.36
CA ILE A 63 -23.73 66.23 -10.61
C ILE A 63 -24.07 64.86 -11.18
N ASN A 64 -24.47 64.83 -12.46
CA ASN A 64 -24.71 63.57 -13.15
C ASN A 64 -23.39 62.87 -13.47
N ALA A 65 -23.28 61.61 -13.08
CA ALA A 65 -22.13 60.78 -13.44
C ALA A 65 -22.07 60.51 -14.94
N SER A 66 -20.85 60.47 -15.49
CA SER A 66 -20.66 59.92 -16.84
C SER A 66 -21.03 58.44 -16.87
N SER A 67 -21.53 57.95 -18.00
CA SER A 67 -21.92 56.54 -18.12
C SER A 67 -20.70 55.61 -18.04
N SER A 68 -20.80 54.58 -17.19
CA SER A 68 -19.82 53.48 -17.09
C SER A 68 -20.15 52.29 -18.00
N ALA A 69 -21.15 52.42 -18.89
CA ALA A 69 -21.66 51.30 -19.69
C ALA A 69 -20.61 50.69 -20.65
N ASN A 70 -19.72 51.53 -21.20
CA ASN A 70 -18.66 51.10 -22.13
C ASN A 70 -17.29 50.93 -21.44
N LEU A 71 -17.24 51.01 -20.11
CA LEU A 71 -15.99 50.91 -19.35
C LEU A 71 -15.59 49.44 -19.22
N ASN A 72 -14.33 49.13 -19.56
CA ASN A 72 -13.73 47.84 -19.22
C ASN A 72 -13.48 47.78 -17.70
N LYS A 73 -14.42 47.18 -16.97
CA LYS A 73 -14.40 47.09 -15.51
C LYS A 73 -13.33 46.14 -14.97
N GLU A 74 -12.65 45.38 -15.84
CA GLU A 74 -11.56 44.50 -15.44
C GLU A 74 -10.19 45.16 -15.57
N GLU A 75 -10.11 46.33 -16.19
CA GLU A 75 -8.86 47.02 -16.48
C GLU A 75 -8.65 48.18 -15.51
N LYS A 76 -7.63 48.03 -14.65
CA LYS A 76 -7.31 48.98 -13.58
C LYS A 76 -7.18 50.41 -14.11
N GLU A 77 -6.40 50.60 -15.17
CA GLU A 77 -6.09 51.92 -15.71
C GLU A 77 -7.34 52.62 -16.27
N ALA A 78 -8.16 51.89 -17.02
CA ALA A 78 -9.42 52.42 -17.55
C ALA A 78 -10.37 52.87 -16.43
N VAL A 79 -10.51 52.06 -15.38
CA VAL A 79 -11.39 52.37 -14.24
C VAL A 79 -10.89 53.55 -13.42
N LEU A 80 -9.59 53.60 -13.13
CA LEU A 80 -9.01 54.73 -12.38
C LEU A 80 -9.09 56.03 -13.19
N LEU A 81 -8.93 55.97 -14.52
CA LEU A 81 -9.14 57.12 -15.39
C LEU A 81 -10.59 57.60 -15.37
N TYR A 82 -11.56 56.68 -15.44
CA TYR A 82 -12.98 57.02 -15.32
C TYR A 82 -13.29 57.78 -14.02
N VAL A 83 -12.77 57.31 -12.86
CA VAL A 83 -12.97 58.00 -11.57
C VAL A 83 -12.26 59.35 -11.56
N GLN A 84 -11.05 59.44 -12.13
CA GLN A 84 -10.32 60.70 -12.26
C GLN A 84 -11.09 61.75 -13.07
N ASP A 85 -11.76 61.34 -14.15
CA ASP A 85 -12.57 62.24 -14.98
C ASP A 85 -13.78 62.77 -14.21
N GLN A 86 -14.41 61.94 -13.36
CA GLN A 86 -15.49 62.40 -12.47
C GLN A 86 -14.98 63.41 -11.44
N GLU A 87 -13.79 63.17 -10.87
CA GLU A 87 -13.14 64.07 -9.93
C GLU A 87 -12.84 65.44 -10.59
N ILE A 88 -12.35 65.45 -11.84
CA ILE A 88 -12.10 66.68 -12.61
C ILE A 88 -13.39 67.46 -12.84
N ALA A 89 -14.49 66.78 -13.18
CA ALA A 89 -15.80 67.39 -13.35
C ALA A 89 -16.30 68.06 -12.05
N LEU A 90 -16.15 67.36 -10.91
CA LEU A 90 -16.48 67.90 -9.57
C LEU A 90 -15.63 69.11 -9.22
N ARG A 91 -14.30 69.07 -9.43
CA ARG A 91 -13.42 70.22 -9.14
C ARG A 91 -13.78 71.44 -9.97
N LYS A 92 -14.19 71.25 -11.23
CA LYS A 92 -14.69 72.34 -12.07
C LYS A 92 -16.00 72.92 -11.53
N ALA A 93 -16.91 72.08 -11.03
CA ALA A 93 -18.14 72.53 -10.38
C ALA A 93 -17.86 73.25 -9.04
N GLU A 94 -16.88 72.79 -8.27
CA GLU A 94 -16.41 73.44 -7.04
C GLU A 94 -15.92 74.86 -7.32
N GLU A 95 -15.04 75.02 -8.30
CA GLU A 95 -14.47 76.30 -8.71
C GLU A 95 -15.56 77.29 -9.17
N ASN A 96 -16.54 76.81 -9.94
CA ASN A 96 -17.68 77.63 -10.36
C ASN A 96 -18.54 78.06 -9.17
N ASN A 97 -18.85 77.15 -8.24
CA ASN A 97 -19.63 77.48 -7.04
C ASN A 97 -18.88 78.41 -6.08
N LYS A 98 -17.55 78.31 -5.97
CA LYS A 98 -16.73 79.25 -5.20
C LYS A 98 -16.87 80.67 -5.75
N LYS A 99 -16.82 80.84 -7.08
CA LYS A 99 -17.02 82.14 -7.74
C LYS A 99 -18.43 82.70 -7.50
N LEU A 100 -19.46 81.86 -7.59
CA LEU A 100 -20.84 82.26 -7.28
C LEU A 100 -20.97 82.69 -5.83
N PHE A 101 -20.48 81.88 -4.89
CA PHE A 101 -20.49 82.19 -3.47
C PHE A 101 -19.76 83.51 -3.16
N GLU A 102 -18.59 83.75 -3.76
CA GLU A 102 -17.85 85.01 -3.60
C GLU A 102 -18.63 86.21 -4.12
N GLN A 103 -19.31 86.09 -5.26
CA GLN A 103 -20.17 87.14 -5.82
C GLN A 103 -21.37 87.41 -4.92
N THR A 104 -22.07 86.36 -4.49
CA THR A 104 -23.21 86.45 -3.57
C THR A 104 -22.79 87.08 -2.23
N ASN A 105 -21.62 86.71 -1.71
CA ASN A 105 -21.10 87.24 -0.45
C ASN A 105 -20.68 88.71 -0.53
N LYS A 106 -20.06 89.13 -1.64
CA LYS A 106 -19.78 90.56 -1.90
C LYS A 106 -21.07 91.39 -1.93
N LEU A 107 -22.11 90.87 -2.59
CA LEU A 107 -23.41 91.51 -2.62
C LEU A 107 -24.04 91.60 -1.24
N ASN A 108 -24.01 90.52 -0.45
CA ASN A 108 -24.48 90.52 0.92
C ASN A 108 -23.76 91.58 1.79
N LEU A 109 -22.43 91.64 1.72
CA LEU A 109 -21.63 92.59 2.48
C LEU A 109 -21.95 94.04 2.09
N LEU A 110 -22.10 94.33 0.79
CA LEU A 110 -22.55 95.64 0.33
C LEU A 110 -23.91 96.00 0.93
N LEU A 111 -24.89 95.09 0.87
CA LEU A 111 -26.23 95.36 1.36
C LEU A 111 -26.27 95.52 2.88
N GLN A 112 -25.47 94.77 3.63
CA GLN A 112 -25.32 94.95 5.08
C GLN A 112 -24.76 96.33 5.42
N ASN A 113 -23.71 96.77 4.71
CA ASN A 113 -23.14 98.12 4.90
C ASN A 113 -24.15 99.22 4.55
N VAL A 114 -24.92 99.03 3.48
CA VAL A 114 -25.99 99.95 3.06
C VAL A 114 -27.13 99.97 4.08
N GLU A 115 -27.59 98.83 4.58
CA GLU A 115 -28.64 98.73 5.60
C GLU A 115 -28.19 99.38 6.91
N GLN A 116 -26.95 99.13 7.35
CA GLN A 116 -26.38 99.77 8.53
C GLN A 116 -26.40 101.29 8.39
N HIS A 117 -25.87 101.82 7.27
CA HIS A 117 -25.86 103.25 7.02
C HIS A 117 -27.27 103.85 6.98
N LEU A 118 -28.21 103.19 6.30
CA LEU A 118 -29.62 103.59 6.25
C LEU A 118 -30.31 103.53 7.62
N THR A 119 -29.81 102.73 8.55
CA THR A 119 -30.32 102.67 9.93
C THR A 119 -29.78 103.83 10.78
N GLU A 120 -28.51 104.20 10.60
CA GLU A 120 -27.85 105.31 11.29
C GLU A 120 -28.25 106.70 10.73
N GLY A 121 -28.50 106.82 9.43
CA GLY A 121 -28.83 108.08 8.76
C GLY A 121 -29.14 107.92 7.27
N TYR A 122 -29.06 109.01 6.50
CA TYR A 122 -29.05 108.95 5.03
C TYR A 122 -28.01 109.94 4.51
N ASP A 123 -27.04 109.42 3.77
CA ASP A 123 -26.04 110.20 3.04
C ASP A 123 -25.75 109.46 1.74
N ARG A 124 -26.14 110.11 0.64
CA ARG A 124 -25.98 109.59 -0.72
C ARG A 124 -24.51 109.36 -1.10
N ASN A 125 -23.58 110.17 -0.59
CA ASN A 125 -22.15 110.05 -0.88
C ASN A 125 -21.54 108.83 -0.17
N ILE A 126 -21.99 108.54 1.05
CA ILE A 126 -21.57 107.35 1.79
C ILE A 126 -22.11 106.09 1.09
N LEU A 127 -23.38 106.08 0.69
CA LEU A 127 -23.97 104.98 -0.10
C LEU A 127 -23.24 104.75 -1.43
N ALA A 128 -22.86 105.84 -2.13
CA ALA A 128 -22.03 105.76 -3.33
C ALA A 128 -20.65 105.16 -3.05
N THR A 129 -20.05 105.51 -1.92
CA THR A 129 -18.75 104.97 -1.49
C THR A 129 -18.84 103.48 -1.20
N CYS A 130 -19.89 103.03 -0.48
CA CYS A 130 -20.14 101.61 -0.23
C CYS A 130 -20.22 100.81 -1.53
N ALA A 131 -20.96 101.31 -2.52
CA ALA A 131 -21.09 100.66 -3.83
C ALA A 131 -19.75 100.56 -4.56
N ASN A 132 -18.97 101.65 -4.61
CA ASN A 132 -17.65 101.66 -5.25
C ASN A 132 -16.65 100.71 -4.60
N GLN A 133 -16.70 100.56 -3.26
CA GLN A 133 -15.79 99.70 -2.50
C GLN A 133 -16.22 98.23 -2.47
N SER A 134 -17.44 97.90 -2.92
CA SER A 134 -17.96 96.53 -2.90
C SER A 134 -17.23 95.56 -3.84
N GLY A 135 -16.49 96.09 -4.82
CA GLY A 135 -15.86 95.30 -5.88
C GLY A 135 -16.87 94.66 -6.85
N ILE A 136 -18.14 95.08 -6.81
CA ILE A 136 -19.17 94.70 -7.78
C ILE A 136 -19.14 95.70 -8.94
N THR A 137 -19.09 95.20 -10.17
CA THR A 137 -19.11 96.02 -11.39
C THR A 137 -20.51 96.09 -11.97
N SER A 138 -20.84 97.21 -12.63
CA SER A 138 -22.10 97.33 -13.36
C SER A 138 -22.24 96.27 -14.46
N THR A 139 -23.44 95.72 -14.58
CA THR A 139 -23.87 94.81 -15.65
C THR A 139 -24.46 95.56 -16.86
N ARG A 140 -24.91 96.81 -16.66
CA ARG A 140 -25.57 97.63 -17.70
C ARG A 140 -24.64 98.62 -18.40
N SER A 141 -23.74 99.25 -17.66
CA SER A 141 -22.81 100.25 -18.20
C SER A 141 -21.57 100.39 -17.33
N PRO A 142 -20.34 100.29 -17.88
CA PRO A 142 -19.11 100.55 -17.13
C PRO A 142 -19.04 101.94 -16.47
N GLN A 143 -19.88 102.87 -16.92
CA GLN A 143 -19.98 104.24 -16.39
C GLN A 143 -20.86 104.34 -15.14
N ASN A 144 -21.67 103.32 -14.83
CA ASN A 144 -22.46 103.30 -13.61
C ASN A 144 -21.53 103.07 -12.41
N ILE A 145 -21.26 104.15 -11.69
CA ILE A 145 -20.45 104.18 -10.47
C ILE A 145 -21.25 104.84 -9.33
N GLY A 146 -20.81 104.64 -8.11
CA GLY A 146 -21.38 105.29 -6.93
C GLY A 146 -22.84 104.92 -6.69
N PHE A 147 -23.70 105.92 -6.51
CA PHE A 147 -25.11 105.70 -6.20
C PHE A 147 -25.88 105.06 -7.37
N ASP A 148 -25.49 105.35 -8.62
CA ASP A 148 -26.14 104.77 -9.78
C ASP A 148 -25.86 103.27 -9.90
N LEU A 149 -24.67 102.82 -9.47
CA LEU A 149 -24.33 101.40 -9.35
C LEU A 149 -25.15 100.72 -8.25
N LEU A 150 -25.35 101.39 -7.11
CA LEU A 150 -26.20 100.88 -6.03
C LEU A 150 -27.64 100.67 -6.50
N LEU A 151 -28.23 101.65 -7.19
CA LEU A 151 -29.58 101.54 -7.72
C LEU A 151 -29.70 100.42 -8.75
N GLU A 152 -28.69 100.24 -9.61
CA GLU A 152 -28.65 99.11 -10.54
C GLU A 152 -28.64 97.75 -9.80
N ILE A 153 -27.78 97.59 -8.79
CA ILE A 153 -27.66 96.37 -7.99
C ILE A 153 -28.99 96.05 -7.27
N LEU A 154 -29.68 97.08 -6.80
CA LEU A 154 -30.99 96.96 -6.17
C LEU A 154 -32.14 96.75 -7.16
N GLU A 155 -31.88 96.85 -8.47
CA GLU A 155 -32.87 96.82 -9.56
C GLU A 155 -33.91 97.95 -9.45
N GLU A 156 -33.47 99.11 -8.97
CA GLU A 156 -34.30 100.28 -8.76
C GLU A 156 -34.16 101.31 -9.89
N GLU A 157 -35.25 102.02 -10.18
CA GLU A 157 -35.28 103.04 -11.22
C GLU A 157 -34.79 104.38 -10.68
N LYS A 158 -33.84 105.03 -11.38
CA LYS A 158 -33.28 106.34 -11.00
C LYS A 158 -34.35 107.42 -10.77
N SER A 159 -35.44 107.37 -11.53
CA SER A 159 -36.58 108.28 -11.45
C SER A 159 -37.21 108.34 -10.04
N LYS A 160 -37.18 107.23 -9.29
CA LYS A 160 -37.73 107.14 -7.93
C LYS A 160 -36.92 107.89 -6.86
N TYR A 161 -35.73 108.35 -7.21
CA TYR A 161 -34.75 109.00 -6.32
C TYR A 161 -34.31 110.37 -6.84
N THR A 162 -35.08 110.95 -7.76
CA THR A 162 -34.81 112.27 -8.35
C THR A 162 -35.85 113.26 -7.80
N TRP A 163 -35.41 114.31 -7.12
CA TRP A 163 -36.27 115.34 -6.47
C TRP A 163 -37.13 114.85 -5.30
N THR A 164 -36.68 113.81 -4.61
CA THR A 164 -37.31 113.24 -3.41
C THR A 164 -36.65 113.77 -2.13
N LEU A 165 -37.38 113.77 -1.01
CA LEU A 165 -36.81 114.06 0.30
C LEU A 165 -35.94 112.89 0.77
N ASP A 166 -34.83 113.19 1.46
CA ASP A 166 -33.93 112.20 2.05
C ASP A 166 -34.66 111.12 2.88
N SER A 167 -35.73 111.52 3.58
CA SER A 167 -36.56 110.60 4.37
C SER A 167 -37.35 109.60 3.52
N THR A 168 -37.73 110.00 2.30
CA THR A 168 -38.42 109.15 1.31
C THR A 168 -37.43 108.19 0.66
N ASP A 169 -36.27 108.68 0.23
CA ASP A 169 -35.20 107.86 -0.34
C ASP A 169 -34.74 106.78 0.63
N ARG A 170 -34.48 107.19 1.88
CA ARG A 170 -34.11 106.30 2.98
C ARG A 170 -35.13 105.17 3.16
N ARG A 171 -36.43 105.49 3.23
CA ARG A 171 -37.50 104.50 3.42
C ARG A 171 -37.59 103.53 2.24
N ASN A 172 -37.51 104.06 1.02
CA ASN A 172 -37.57 103.24 -0.20
C ASN A 172 -36.38 102.29 -0.28
N LEU A 173 -35.16 102.80 -0.08
CA LEU A 173 -33.94 101.98 -0.09
C LEU A 173 -33.96 100.94 1.02
N LEU A 174 -34.34 101.30 2.25
CA LEU A 174 -34.38 100.36 3.37
C LEU A 174 -35.31 99.18 3.07
N SER A 175 -36.51 99.45 2.54
CA SER A 175 -37.46 98.40 2.13
C SER A 175 -36.88 97.46 1.06
N VAL A 176 -36.19 98.01 0.06
CA VAL A 176 -35.63 97.23 -1.06
C VAL A 176 -34.41 96.42 -0.59
N VAL A 177 -33.52 97.05 0.17
CA VAL A 177 -32.32 96.44 0.74
C VAL A 177 -32.69 95.27 1.67
N SER A 178 -33.62 95.47 2.61
CA SER A 178 -34.05 94.38 3.50
C SER A 178 -34.72 93.23 2.75
N ARG A 179 -35.43 93.51 1.64
CA ARG A 179 -36.00 92.46 0.77
C ARG A 179 -34.90 91.68 0.03
N LYS A 180 -33.92 92.38 -0.54
CA LYS A 180 -32.77 91.76 -1.22
C LYS A 180 -31.91 90.96 -0.25
N LEU A 181 -31.64 91.46 0.96
CA LEU A 181 -30.90 90.74 2.02
C LEU A 181 -31.54 89.39 2.34
N LYS A 182 -32.86 89.34 2.55
CA LYS A 182 -33.59 88.08 2.77
C LYS A 182 -33.47 87.11 1.60
N SER A 183 -33.50 87.60 0.37
CA SER A 183 -33.32 86.76 -0.82
C SER A 183 -31.90 86.21 -0.93
N ILE A 184 -30.90 87.00 -0.56
CA ILE A 184 -29.48 86.63 -0.63
C ILE A 184 -29.08 85.68 0.49
N GLU A 185 -29.68 85.81 1.68
CA GLU A 185 -29.47 84.87 2.78
C GLU A 185 -29.80 83.43 2.35
N PHE A 186 -30.92 83.25 1.64
CA PHE A 186 -31.28 81.96 1.05
C PHE A 186 -30.23 81.49 0.02
N THR A 187 -29.83 82.35 -0.92
CA THR A 187 -28.82 82.00 -1.94
C THR A 187 -27.47 81.63 -1.30
N LEU A 188 -27.00 82.37 -0.29
CA LEU A 188 -25.77 82.07 0.44
C LEU A 188 -25.85 80.73 1.18
N ALA A 189 -27.01 80.42 1.78
CA ALA A 189 -27.22 79.15 2.44
C ALA A 189 -27.15 77.98 1.44
N VAL A 190 -27.77 78.13 0.26
CA VAL A 190 -27.71 77.17 -0.84
C VAL A 190 -26.29 77.01 -1.37
N ASP A 191 -25.59 78.11 -1.70
CA ASP A 191 -24.21 78.09 -2.21
C ASP A 191 -23.26 77.40 -1.21
N LYS A 192 -23.39 77.71 0.08
CA LYS A 192 -22.60 77.09 1.14
C LYS A 192 -22.89 75.60 1.31
N GLN A 193 -24.16 75.21 1.18
CA GLN A 193 -24.56 73.80 1.23
C GLN A 193 -24.00 73.04 0.03
N THR A 194 -24.15 73.57 -1.19
CA THR A 194 -23.59 73.00 -2.42
C THR A 194 -22.08 72.82 -2.34
N LEU A 195 -21.34 73.81 -1.82
CA LEU A 195 -19.89 73.68 -1.62
C LEU A 195 -19.50 72.57 -0.63
N ARG A 196 -20.28 72.40 0.45
CA ARG A 196 -20.09 71.29 1.39
C ARG A 196 -20.36 69.95 0.74
N ASP A 197 -21.44 69.85 -0.03
CA ASP A 197 -21.83 68.62 -0.71
C ASP A 197 -20.80 68.22 -1.79
N ILE A 198 -20.27 69.19 -2.55
CA ILE A 198 -19.17 68.97 -3.50
C ILE A 198 -17.89 68.51 -2.78
N SER A 199 -17.53 69.15 -1.66
CA SER A 199 -16.36 68.77 -0.87
C SER A 199 -16.50 67.35 -0.31
N SER A 200 -17.70 66.99 0.16
CA SER A 200 -18.01 65.63 0.62
C SER A 200 -17.91 64.62 -0.52
N ALA A 201 -18.47 64.93 -1.70
CA ALA A 201 -18.42 64.07 -2.88
C ALA A 201 -16.97 63.83 -3.35
N LEU A 202 -16.13 64.88 -3.39
CA LEU A 202 -14.71 64.77 -3.71
C LEU A 202 -13.98 63.84 -2.74
N HIS A 203 -14.21 64.02 -1.43
CA HIS A 203 -13.59 63.16 -0.41
C HIS A 203 -14.02 61.70 -0.58
N THR A 204 -15.31 61.44 -0.82
CA THR A 204 -15.80 60.09 -1.09
C THR A 204 -15.17 59.50 -2.35
N LEU A 205 -15.03 60.26 -3.44
CA LEU A 205 -14.36 59.76 -4.65
C LEU A 205 -12.88 59.41 -4.41
N ASP A 206 -12.15 60.19 -3.62
CA ASP A 206 -10.77 59.88 -3.25
C ASP A 206 -10.67 58.54 -2.49
N GLU A 207 -11.57 58.30 -1.53
CA GLU A 207 -11.66 57.03 -0.82
C GLU A 207 -12.00 55.85 -1.75
N LEU A 208 -12.97 56.04 -2.66
CA LEU A 208 -13.37 55.00 -3.62
C LEU A 208 -12.25 54.70 -4.62
N LYS A 209 -11.51 55.70 -5.08
CA LYS A 209 -10.35 55.54 -5.94
C LYS A 209 -9.24 54.74 -5.26
N LEU A 210 -8.97 55.02 -3.99
CA LEU A 210 -8.01 54.25 -3.19
C LEU A 210 -8.46 52.79 -3.01
N LYS A 211 -9.74 52.57 -2.67
CA LYS A 211 -10.33 51.23 -2.56
C LYS A 211 -10.22 50.45 -3.87
N LEU A 212 -10.56 51.06 -4.99
CA LEU A 212 -10.43 50.45 -6.32
C LEU A 212 -8.98 50.09 -6.62
N SER A 213 -8.03 51.02 -6.41
CA SER A 213 -6.61 50.74 -6.65
C SER A 213 -6.14 49.52 -5.85
N ASN A 214 -6.44 49.49 -4.55
CA ASN A 214 -6.06 48.38 -3.67
C ASN A 214 -6.69 47.05 -4.12
N ASN A 215 -7.98 47.06 -4.48
CA ASN A 215 -8.66 45.85 -4.95
C ASN A 215 -8.05 45.32 -6.26
N TYR A 216 -7.68 46.20 -7.21
CA TYR A 216 -7.01 45.78 -8.44
C TYR A 216 -5.60 45.25 -8.18
N ASP A 217 -4.84 45.87 -7.28
CA ASP A 217 -3.50 45.40 -6.92
C ASP A 217 -3.55 44.01 -6.27
N GLU A 218 -4.49 43.80 -5.34
CA GLU A 218 -4.72 42.48 -4.75
C GLU A 218 -5.17 41.45 -5.80
N ARG A 219 -6.10 41.83 -6.69
CA ARG A 219 -6.57 40.96 -7.78
C ARG A 219 -5.43 40.56 -8.73
N ASN A 220 -4.56 41.49 -9.11
CA ASN A 220 -3.42 41.22 -9.99
C ASN A 220 -2.41 40.28 -9.30
N ASN A 221 -2.07 40.54 -8.04
CA ASN A 221 -1.20 39.65 -7.26
C ASN A 221 -1.77 38.23 -7.14
N LEU A 222 -3.09 38.11 -6.93
CA LEU A 222 -3.77 36.82 -6.91
C LEU A 222 -3.77 36.13 -8.27
N ALA A 223 -3.96 36.88 -9.36
CA ALA A 223 -3.94 36.35 -10.72
C ALA A 223 -2.56 35.80 -11.10
N GLU A 224 -1.47 36.49 -10.73
CA GLU A 224 -0.10 36.00 -10.88
C GLU A 224 0.11 34.70 -10.09
N ALA A 225 -0.36 34.64 -8.83
CA ALA A 225 -0.28 33.43 -8.02
C ALA A 225 -1.09 32.26 -8.62
N VAL A 226 -2.26 32.52 -9.21
CA VAL A 226 -3.07 31.52 -9.92
C VAL A 226 -2.33 30.99 -11.16
N ALA A 227 -1.65 31.85 -11.92
CA ALA A 227 -0.85 31.45 -13.06
C ALA A 227 0.33 30.54 -12.66
N LEU A 228 1.05 30.89 -11.59
CA LEU A 228 2.12 30.05 -11.02
C LEU A 228 1.60 28.69 -10.54
N LEU A 229 0.46 28.67 -9.83
CA LEU A 229 -0.18 27.42 -9.40
C LEU A 229 -0.60 26.56 -10.59
N ALA A 230 -1.13 27.16 -11.66
CA ALA A 230 -1.49 26.42 -12.88
C ALA A 230 -0.27 25.77 -13.55
N GLN A 231 0.88 26.46 -13.57
CA GLN A 231 2.14 25.90 -14.06
C GLN A 231 2.62 24.73 -13.20
N GLN A 232 2.60 24.89 -11.86
CA GLN A 232 2.98 23.82 -10.93
C GLN A 232 2.07 22.58 -11.05
N ILE A 233 0.75 22.79 -11.13
CA ILE A 233 -0.24 21.73 -11.36
C ILE A 233 0.10 20.97 -12.65
N THR A 234 0.34 21.69 -13.75
CA THR A 234 0.67 21.09 -15.04
C THR A 234 1.95 20.28 -14.98
N GLN A 235 3.01 20.80 -14.35
CA GLN A 235 4.29 20.09 -14.20
C GLN A 235 4.12 18.80 -13.39
N LYS A 236 3.39 18.85 -12.28
CA LYS A 236 3.16 17.70 -11.40
C LYS A 236 2.33 16.61 -12.07
N GLU A 237 1.29 17.00 -12.82
CA GLU A 237 0.43 16.08 -13.58
C GLU A 237 1.17 15.41 -14.75
N THR A 238 1.81 16.22 -15.59
CA THR A 238 2.31 15.76 -16.90
C THR A 238 3.72 15.19 -16.84
N VAL A 239 4.55 15.63 -15.89
CA VAL A 239 5.92 15.17 -15.73
C VAL A 239 5.98 14.15 -14.60
N THR A 240 5.77 14.57 -13.35
CA THR A 240 6.07 13.74 -12.18
C THR A 240 5.15 12.53 -12.04
N ILE A 241 3.83 12.73 -12.00
CA ILE A 241 2.87 11.63 -11.80
C ILE A 241 2.90 10.68 -13.01
N LYS A 242 2.98 11.22 -14.23
CA LYS A 242 3.04 10.41 -15.44
C LYS A 242 4.31 9.54 -15.48
N GLU A 243 5.47 10.12 -15.22
CA GLU A 243 6.74 9.37 -15.21
C GLU A 243 6.75 8.27 -14.13
N LEU A 244 6.26 8.57 -12.92
CA LEU A 244 6.14 7.56 -11.86
C LEU A 244 5.17 6.44 -12.25
N THR A 245 4.07 6.78 -12.93
CA THR A 245 3.09 5.80 -13.41
C THR A 245 3.69 4.89 -14.48
N ASP A 246 4.46 5.46 -15.41
CA ASP A 246 5.15 4.71 -16.46
C ASP A 246 6.22 3.77 -15.86
N GLN A 247 6.98 4.25 -14.86
CA GLN A 247 7.94 3.42 -14.11
C GLN A 247 7.26 2.27 -13.36
N ALA A 248 6.12 2.53 -12.70
CA ALA A 248 5.35 1.50 -12.01
C ALA A 248 4.80 0.43 -12.97
N ALA A 249 4.34 0.84 -14.15
CA ALA A 249 3.86 -0.08 -15.18
C ALA A 249 4.96 -0.99 -15.73
N GLU A 250 6.19 -0.47 -15.85
CA GLU A 250 7.34 -1.28 -16.28
C GLU A 250 7.75 -2.31 -15.22
N LEU A 251 7.74 -1.93 -13.93
CA LEU A 251 8.00 -2.88 -12.83
C LEU A 251 6.96 -4.01 -12.80
N ASP A 252 5.67 -3.71 -12.98
CA ASP A 252 4.61 -4.73 -13.04
C ASP A 252 4.82 -5.73 -14.21
N ARG A 253 5.26 -5.25 -15.38
CA ARG A 253 5.61 -6.12 -16.51
C ARG A 253 6.77 -7.06 -16.19
N GLN A 254 7.80 -6.58 -15.50
CA GLN A 254 8.94 -7.39 -15.09
C GLN A 254 8.54 -8.46 -14.07
N ILE A 255 7.71 -8.10 -13.08
CA ILE A 255 7.18 -9.04 -12.08
C ILE A 255 6.40 -10.17 -12.77
N LYS A 256 5.47 -9.84 -13.67
CA LYS A 256 4.67 -10.84 -14.42
C LYS A 256 5.53 -11.77 -15.27
N THR A 257 6.60 -11.23 -15.87
CA THR A 257 7.53 -12.03 -16.67
C THR A 257 8.28 -13.04 -15.80
N LEU A 258 8.77 -12.62 -14.63
CA LEU A 258 9.45 -13.51 -13.69
C LEU A 258 8.50 -14.57 -13.11
N GLU A 259 7.25 -14.22 -12.81
CA GLU A 259 6.24 -15.18 -12.35
C GLU A 259 6.01 -16.30 -13.37
N LYS A 260 5.86 -15.93 -14.64
CA LYS A 260 5.70 -16.90 -15.73
C LYS A 260 6.92 -17.81 -15.86
N GLN A 261 8.14 -17.26 -15.78
CA GLN A 261 9.36 -18.05 -15.82
C GLN A 261 9.47 -19.04 -14.64
N GLN A 262 9.10 -18.61 -13.43
CA GLN A 262 9.09 -19.48 -12.24
C GLN A 262 8.04 -20.58 -12.32
N GLU A 263 6.89 -20.33 -12.95
CA GLU A 263 5.87 -21.35 -13.20
C GLU A 263 6.33 -22.37 -14.24
N GLU A 264 6.86 -21.90 -15.38
CA GLU A 264 7.41 -22.76 -16.43
C GLU A 264 8.55 -23.67 -15.92
N GLU A 265 9.42 -23.14 -15.06
CA GLU A 265 10.52 -23.90 -14.45
C GLU A 265 10.00 -24.96 -13.48
N ARG A 266 9.01 -24.63 -12.64
CA ARG A 266 8.36 -25.61 -11.74
C ARG A 266 7.71 -26.74 -12.53
N ASP A 267 7.03 -26.41 -13.62
CA ASP A 267 6.39 -27.39 -14.50
C ASP A 267 7.41 -28.31 -15.19
N ARG A 268 8.55 -27.77 -15.60
CA ARG A 268 9.66 -28.57 -16.16
C ARG A 268 10.22 -29.53 -15.13
N GLN A 269 10.54 -29.03 -13.92
CA GLN A 269 11.08 -29.86 -12.85
C GLN A 269 10.11 -30.96 -12.42
N GLU A 270 8.81 -30.69 -12.38
CA GLU A 270 7.82 -31.72 -12.05
C GLU A 270 7.69 -32.78 -13.15
N LYS A 271 7.75 -32.38 -14.43
CA LYS A 271 7.78 -33.32 -15.55
C LYS A 271 9.00 -34.23 -15.51
N GLU A 272 10.18 -33.68 -15.24
CA GLU A 272 11.42 -34.47 -15.11
C GLU A 272 11.35 -35.47 -13.96
N LYS A 273 10.89 -35.04 -12.78
CA LYS A 273 10.69 -35.94 -11.63
C LYS A 273 9.66 -37.02 -11.94
N LYS A 274 8.57 -36.68 -12.62
CA LYS A 274 7.55 -37.66 -13.02
C LYS A 274 8.10 -38.71 -13.99
N GLU A 275 8.95 -38.31 -14.93
CA GLU A 275 9.59 -39.27 -15.85
C GLU A 275 10.58 -40.17 -15.12
N GLN A 276 11.39 -39.62 -14.19
CA GLN A 276 12.26 -40.43 -13.33
C GLN A 276 11.47 -41.47 -12.53
N ARG A 277 10.34 -41.06 -11.94
CA ARG A 277 9.45 -41.98 -11.20
C ARG A 277 8.85 -43.04 -12.12
N LYS A 278 8.53 -42.71 -13.37
CA LYS A 278 7.98 -43.64 -14.35
C LYS A 278 8.99 -44.75 -14.68
N VAL A 279 10.21 -44.38 -15.03
CA VAL A 279 11.30 -45.35 -15.31
C VAL A 279 11.54 -46.25 -14.09
N PHE A 280 11.53 -45.66 -12.90
CA PHE A 280 11.68 -46.43 -11.66
C PHE A 280 10.51 -47.39 -11.40
N ALA A 281 9.27 -46.94 -11.59
CA ALA A 281 8.08 -47.78 -11.46
C ALA A 281 8.06 -48.95 -12.47
N GLU A 282 8.48 -48.72 -13.72
CA GLU A 282 8.60 -49.76 -14.74
C GLU A 282 9.61 -50.85 -14.32
N ARG A 283 10.75 -50.46 -13.72
CA ARG A 283 11.72 -51.40 -13.16
C ARG A 283 11.09 -52.27 -12.07
N LEU A 284 10.35 -51.68 -11.14
CA LEU A 284 9.69 -52.43 -10.05
C LEU A 284 8.59 -53.35 -10.58
N ALA A 285 7.82 -52.92 -11.57
CA ALA A 285 6.82 -53.77 -12.23
C ALA A 285 7.50 -54.96 -12.93
N GLY A 286 8.62 -54.74 -13.62
CA GLY A 286 9.42 -55.79 -14.25
C GLY A 286 9.89 -56.87 -13.26
N MET A 287 10.26 -56.49 -12.03
CA MET A 287 10.62 -57.46 -10.98
C MET A 287 9.45 -58.39 -10.63
N LEU A 288 8.23 -57.86 -10.55
CA LEU A 288 7.02 -58.64 -10.28
C LEU A 288 6.65 -59.55 -11.46
N GLU A 289 6.84 -59.07 -12.70
CA GLU A 289 6.60 -59.86 -13.92
C GLU A 289 7.60 -61.02 -14.06
N LEU A 290 8.88 -60.78 -13.77
CA LEU A 290 9.89 -61.85 -13.77
C LEU A 290 9.52 -62.94 -12.77
N TYR A 291 9.17 -62.56 -11.55
CA TYR A 291 8.71 -63.50 -10.53
C TYR A 291 7.52 -64.34 -11.02
N ILE A 292 6.48 -63.70 -11.59
CA ILE A 292 5.26 -64.43 -11.95
C ILE A 292 5.50 -65.38 -13.13
N ASN A 293 6.35 -64.98 -14.09
CA ASN A 293 6.75 -65.83 -15.21
C ASN A 293 7.54 -67.06 -14.72
N ASP A 294 8.48 -66.88 -13.80
CA ASP A 294 9.28 -67.98 -13.26
C ASP A 294 8.44 -68.94 -12.41
N ARG A 295 7.52 -68.39 -11.58
CA ARG A 295 6.53 -69.21 -10.86
C ARG A 295 5.70 -70.04 -11.83
N ASN A 296 5.13 -69.41 -12.85
CA ASN A 296 4.23 -70.08 -13.80
C ASN A 296 4.93 -71.20 -14.56
N LYS A 297 6.23 -71.06 -14.89
CA LYS A 297 7.02 -72.14 -15.47
C LYS A 297 7.25 -73.29 -14.48
N HIS A 298 7.64 -72.96 -13.24
CA HIS A 298 8.03 -73.96 -12.25
C HIS A 298 6.83 -74.76 -11.70
N TYR A 299 5.69 -74.10 -11.49
CA TYR A 299 4.48 -74.70 -10.93
C TYR A 299 3.42 -75.04 -11.97
N HIS A 300 3.74 -74.93 -13.28
CA HIS A 300 2.81 -75.24 -14.37
C HIS A 300 2.04 -76.56 -14.17
N PRO A 301 2.67 -77.69 -13.80
CA PRO A 301 1.96 -78.94 -13.62
C PRO A 301 0.99 -78.91 -12.42
N LYS A 302 1.32 -78.18 -11.36
CA LYS A 302 0.49 -78.03 -10.15
C LYS A 302 -0.75 -77.17 -10.44
N ASP A 303 -0.57 -76.07 -11.15
CA ASP A 303 -1.65 -75.11 -11.42
C ASP A 303 -2.68 -75.61 -12.44
N LEU A 304 -2.36 -76.67 -13.22
CA LEU A 304 -3.33 -77.37 -14.06
C LEU A 304 -4.44 -78.05 -13.25
N PHE A 305 -4.14 -78.45 -12.01
CA PHE A 305 -5.10 -79.14 -11.14
C PHE A 305 -5.67 -78.23 -10.04
N ILE A 306 -4.90 -77.27 -9.53
CA ILE A 306 -5.35 -76.32 -8.48
C ILE A 306 -4.77 -74.91 -8.76
N SER A 307 -5.57 -74.00 -9.32
CA SER A 307 -5.11 -72.65 -9.73
C SER A 307 -5.22 -71.57 -8.64
N LYS A 308 -5.86 -71.86 -7.51
CA LYS A 308 -6.22 -70.84 -6.51
C LYS A 308 -5.03 -70.01 -6.01
N ASP A 309 -3.89 -70.65 -5.75
CA ASP A 309 -2.65 -69.95 -5.30
C ASP A 309 -2.08 -69.04 -6.40
N ARG A 310 -2.08 -69.50 -7.67
CA ARG A 310 -1.69 -68.69 -8.82
C ARG A 310 -2.57 -67.45 -8.95
N ASP A 311 -3.88 -67.65 -8.91
CA ASP A 311 -4.85 -66.57 -9.16
C ASP A 311 -4.77 -65.48 -8.07
N ILE A 312 -4.54 -65.85 -6.79
CA ILE A 312 -4.34 -64.89 -5.69
C ILE A 312 -3.05 -64.09 -5.87
N ARG A 313 -1.94 -64.73 -6.28
CA ARG A 313 -0.64 -64.06 -6.52
C ARG A 313 -0.72 -63.13 -7.73
N ASP A 314 -1.32 -63.58 -8.82
CA ASP A 314 -1.55 -62.77 -10.03
C ASP A 314 -2.38 -61.52 -9.70
N GLN A 315 -3.48 -61.67 -8.94
CA GLN A 315 -4.32 -60.54 -8.55
C GLN A 315 -3.58 -59.54 -7.66
N PHE A 316 -2.74 -60.03 -6.75
CA PHE A 316 -1.93 -59.17 -5.89
C PHE A 316 -0.89 -58.39 -6.68
N ILE A 317 -0.15 -59.06 -7.56
CA ILE A 317 0.84 -58.43 -8.45
C ILE A 317 0.17 -57.41 -9.36
N LYS A 318 -0.97 -57.73 -9.98
CA LYS A 318 -1.71 -56.79 -10.82
C LYS A 318 -2.15 -55.54 -10.04
N LYS A 319 -2.57 -55.68 -8.78
CA LYS A 319 -2.91 -54.51 -7.95
C LYS A 319 -1.71 -53.57 -7.72
N ILE A 320 -0.49 -54.10 -7.73
CA ILE A 320 0.73 -53.29 -7.54
C ILE A 320 1.25 -52.77 -8.89
N GLY A 321 1.47 -53.65 -9.86
CA GLY A 321 2.23 -53.38 -11.09
C GLY A 321 1.41 -53.09 -12.35
N ASN A 322 0.07 -53.13 -12.31
CA ASN A 322 -0.73 -52.82 -13.50
C ASN A 322 -0.47 -51.37 -13.98
N ALA A 323 -0.10 -51.23 -15.25
CA ALA A 323 0.27 -49.93 -15.85
C ALA A 323 -0.90 -48.94 -15.97
N GLU A 324 -2.15 -49.41 -15.96
CA GLU A 324 -3.35 -48.58 -16.13
C GLU A 324 -3.97 -48.15 -14.79
N ASN A 325 -3.96 -49.02 -13.77
CA ASN A 325 -4.64 -48.78 -12.49
C ASN A 325 -3.92 -49.36 -11.25
N GLY A 326 -2.66 -49.78 -11.38
CA GLY A 326 -1.87 -50.29 -10.27
C GLY A 326 -1.35 -49.20 -9.35
N LEU A 327 -0.95 -49.59 -8.13
CA LEU A 327 -0.40 -48.67 -7.14
C LEU A 327 0.90 -47.99 -7.59
N LEU A 328 1.71 -48.63 -8.42
CA LEU A 328 2.91 -48.02 -9.01
C LEU A 328 2.58 -46.84 -9.94
N LYS A 329 1.44 -46.87 -10.65
CA LYS A 329 0.99 -45.71 -11.43
C LYS A 329 0.63 -44.52 -10.53
N VAL A 330 -0.05 -44.78 -9.42
CA VAL A 330 -0.38 -43.76 -8.42
C VAL A 330 0.89 -43.13 -7.84
N TYR A 331 1.93 -43.93 -7.60
CA TYR A 331 3.24 -43.44 -7.21
C TYR A 331 3.88 -42.53 -8.27
N VAL A 332 3.81 -42.87 -9.56
CA VAL A 332 4.33 -42.01 -10.64
C VAL A 332 3.64 -40.64 -10.64
N GLU A 333 2.32 -40.62 -10.46
CA GLU A 333 1.52 -39.40 -10.47
C GLU A 333 1.70 -38.55 -9.20
N SER A 334 1.74 -39.17 -8.02
CA SER A 334 1.74 -38.47 -6.73
C SER A 334 3.12 -38.29 -6.10
N GLY A 335 4.10 -39.11 -6.48
CA GLY A 335 5.39 -39.21 -5.80
C GLY A 335 5.35 -39.88 -4.43
N ASN A 336 4.23 -40.48 -4.01
CA ASN A 336 4.09 -41.11 -2.70
C ASN A 336 4.06 -42.64 -2.81
N SER A 337 5.04 -43.32 -2.21
CA SER A 337 5.15 -44.79 -2.24
C SER A 337 4.35 -45.50 -1.14
N GLU A 338 3.78 -44.77 -0.18
CA GLU A 338 3.17 -45.32 1.04
C GLU A 338 2.06 -46.34 0.76
N ALA A 339 1.23 -46.10 -0.26
CA ALA A 339 0.18 -47.02 -0.65
C ALA A 339 0.76 -48.37 -1.13
N VAL A 340 1.87 -48.33 -1.88
CA VAL A 340 2.59 -49.52 -2.35
C VAL A 340 3.23 -50.24 -1.17
N LEU A 341 3.96 -49.50 -0.32
CA LEU A 341 4.63 -50.04 0.87
C LEU A 341 3.65 -50.72 1.83
N LYS A 342 2.53 -50.05 2.15
CA LYS A 342 1.47 -50.59 3.01
C LYS A 342 0.86 -51.86 2.42
N LYS A 343 0.60 -51.87 1.10
CA LYS A 343 0.02 -53.03 0.43
C LYS A 343 0.94 -54.24 0.52
N ILE A 344 2.24 -54.06 0.29
CA ILE A 344 3.22 -55.13 0.38
C ILE A 344 3.35 -55.62 1.82
N THR A 345 3.60 -54.71 2.76
CA THR A 345 3.88 -55.06 4.16
C THR A 345 2.70 -55.69 4.90
N THR A 346 1.46 -55.36 4.55
CA THR A 346 0.25 -55.93 5.20
C THR A 346 -0.12 -57.31 4.65
N GLU A 347 0.29 -57.65 3.43
CA GLU A 347 -0.13 -58.88 2.75
C GLU A 347 1.00 -59.86 2.45
N VAL A 348 2.27 -59.51 2.72
CA VAL A 348 3.43 -60.36 2.47
C VAL A 348 3.32 -61.75 3.13
N ASP A 349 2.76 -61.82 4.33
CA ASP A 349 2.60 -63.07 5.08
C ASP A 349 1.57 -64.03 4.45
N LYS A 350 0.69 -63.51 3.58
CA LYS A 350 -0.29 -64.33 2.84
C LYS A 350 0.35 -65.12 1.69
N PHE A 351 1.60 -64.84 1.37
CA PHE A 351 2.31 -65.43 0.24
C PHE A 351 3.50 -66.26 0.73
N PRO A 352 3.27 -67.50 1.23
CA PRO A 352 4.36 -68.39 1.61
C PRO A 352 5.20 -68.69 0.36
N GLY A 353 6.52 -68.56 0.47
CA GLY A 353 7.42 -68.76 -0.65
C GLY A 353 8.55 -67.74 -0.66
N VAL A 354 9.75 -68.24 -0.39
CA VAL A 354 10.99 -67.48 -0.26
C VAL A 354 11.21 -66.51 -1.43
N LYS A 355 10.97 -66.94 -2.68
CA LYS A 355 11.15 -66.11 -3.89
C LYS A 355 10.21 -64.90 -3.96
N MET A 356 8.94 -65.05 -3.58
CA MET A 356 7.97 -63.95 -3.58
C MET A 356 8.31 -62.93 -2.49
N GLN A 357 8.58 -63.42 -1.28
CA GLN A 357 8.91 -62.58 -0.15
C GLN A 357 10.20 -61.79 -0.42
N ALA A 358 11.24 -62.44 -0.95
CA ALA A 358 12.48 -61.77 -1.36
C ALA A 358 12.23 -60.67 -2.41
N THR A 359 11.42 -60.94 -3.44
CA THR A 359 11.08 -59.95 -4.49
C THR A 359 10.33 -58.75 -3.92
N LEU A 360 9.33 -58.99 -3.08
CA LEU A 360 8.57 -57.93 -2.40
C LEU A 360 9.45 -57.10 -1.45
N ASN A 361 10.36 -57.75 -0.74
CA ASN A 361 11.33 -57.10 0.14
C ASN A 361 12.33 -56.24 -0.64
N LYS A 362 12.84 -56.71 -1.79
CA LYS A 362 13.67 -55.90 -2.71
C LYS A 362 12.91 -54.64 -3.18
N ILE A 363 11.62 -54.75 -3.49
CA ILE A 363 10.77 -53.61 -3.90
C ILE A 363 10.57 -52.62 -2.75
N VAL A 364 10.29 -53.10 -1.54
CA VAL A 364 10.16 -52.25 -0.34
C VAL A 364 11.43 -51.45 -0.10
N VAL A 365 12.60 -52.09 -0.14
CA VAL A 365 13.89 -51.40 0.03
C VAL A 365 14.08 -50.31 -1.01
N GLN A 366 13.89 -50.63 -2.31
CA GLN A 366 14.07 -49.66 -3.38
C GLN A 366 13.11 -48.46 -3.27
N LEU A 367 11.83 -48.68 -2.93
CA LEU A 367 10.87 -47.60 -2.71
C LEU A 367 11.26 -46.72 -1.53
N MET A 368 11.71 -47.32 -0.42
CA MET A 368 12.16 -46.58 0.75
C MET A 368 13.45 -45.81 0.50
N GLU A 369 14.34 -46.30 -0.36
CA GLU A 369 15.54 -45.58 -0.81
C GLU A 369 15.18 -44.41 -1.73
N ALA A 370 14.23 -44.59 -2.65
CA ALA A 370 13.77 -43.53 -3.54
C ALA A 370 13.08 -42.38 -2.77
N ASP A 371 12.36 -42.71 -1.69
CA ASP A 371 11.72 -41.73 -0.81
C ASP A 371 12.71 -41.09 0.17
N ALA A 372 13.76 -41.82 0.57
CA ALA A 372 14.80 -41.31 1.44
C ALA A 372 15.68 -40.33 0.64
N LYS A 373 15.47 -39.02 0.81
CA LYS A 373 16.38 -37.98 0.31
C LYS A 373 17.63 -37.95 1.20
N PRO A 374 18.72 -38.64 0.89
CA PRO A 374 19.85 -38.73 1.80
C PRO A 374 20.63 -37.41 1.73
N GLU A 375 21.04 -36.89 2.89
CA GLU A 375 21.98 -35.76 2.90
C GLU A 375 23.31 -36.22 2.29
N ALA A 376 23.82 -35.50 1.29
CA ALA A 376 25.15 -35.74 0.73
C ALA A 376 26.19 -35.26 1.75
N VAL A 377 26.68 -36.17 2.57
CA VAL A 377 27.60 -35.87 3.67
C VAL A 377 28.96 -36.51 3.37
N GLU A 378 30.00 -35.68 3.28
CA GLU A 378 31.39 -36.15 3.24
C GLU A 378 31.77 -36.79 4.58
N ASP A 379 32.43 -37.96 4.51
CA ASP A 379 32.84 -38.80 5.64
C ASP A 379 31.69 -39.19 6.59
N TYR A 380 30.73 -39.94 6.05
CA TYR A 380 29.58 -40.45 6.79
C TYR A 380 30.00 -41.32 7.98
N SER A 381 30.96 -42.22 7.76
CA SER A 381 31.42 -43.18 8.79
C SER A 381 32.11 -42.48 9.96
N GLY A 382 32.95 -41.46 9.71
CA GLY A 382 33.62 -40.71 10.77
C GLY A 382 32.63 -39.88 11.62
N LYS A 383 31.60 -39.31 10.98
CA LYS A 383 30.55 -38.54 11.67
C LYS A 383 29.63 -39.41 12.51
N VAL A 384 29.22 -40.57 12.01
CA VAL A 384 28.41 -41.53 12.79
C VAL A 384 29.17 -42.02 14.02
N GLU A 385 30.46 -42.31 13.89
CA GLU A 385 31.30 -42.71 15.02
C GLU A 385 31.39 -41.59 16.09
N GLN A 386 31.50 -40.33 15.68
CA GLN A 386 31.45 -39.19 16.61
C GLN A 386 30.11 -39.06 17.33
N VAL A 387 28.99 -39.36 16.66
CA VAL A 387 27.65 -39.36 17.28
C VAL A 387 27.56 -40.45 18.34
N LEU A 388 27.98 -41.67 18.02
CA LEU A 388 27.98 -42.79 18.97
C LEU A 388 28.89 -42.50 20.17
N LEU A 389 30.11 -42.02 19.95
CA LEU A 389 31.02 -41.63 21.04
C LEU A 389 30.43 -40.51 21.91
N THR A 390 29.75 -39.55 21.30
CA THR A 390 29.04 -38.50 22.02
C THR A 390 27.94 -39.08 22.90
N PHE A 391 27.12 -39.99 22.36
CA PHE A 391 26.04 -40.64 23.10
C PHE A 391 26.55 -41.56 24.22
N GLU A 392 27.71 -42.21 24.04
CA GLU A 392 28.36 -43.03 25.07
C GLU A 392 28.90 -42.21 26.25
N ARG A 393 29.32 -40.97 25.99
CA ARG A 393 29.75 -40.02 27.04
C ARG A 393 28.59 -39.44 27.82
N LYS A 394 27.37 -39.46 27.26
CA LYS A 394 26.14 -39.12 27.98
C LYS A 394 25.74 -40.30 28.86
N GLU A 395 25.08 -40.08 29.98
CA GLU A 395 24.60 -41.16 30.86
C GLU A 395 23.16 -41.58 30.52
N GLY A 396 22.73 -42.75 31.02
CA GLY A 396 21.38 -43.26 30.85
C GLY A 396 21.06 -43.73 29.42
N CYS A 397 19.87 -43.38 28.93
CA CYS A 397 19.28 -43.95 27.70
C CYS A 397 20.15 -43.81 26.45
N GLN A 398 20.91 -42.71 26.32
CA GLN A 398 21.73 -42.43 25.14
C GLN A 398 22.96 -43.34 25.08
N LYS A 399 23.57 -43.65 26.23
CA LYS A 399 24.65 -44.63 26.33
C LYS A 399 24.19 -46.03 25.96
N GLU A 400 23.05 -46.45 26.50
CA GLU A 400 22.48 -47.76 26.18
C GLU A 400 22.13 -47.89 24.70
N TYR A 401 21.59 -46.82 24.11
CA TYR A 401 21.28 -46.76 22.68
C TYR A 401 22.55 -46.91 21.83
N ALA A 402 23.62 -46.18 22.16
CA ALA A 402 24.88 -46.27 21.43
C ALA A 402 25.51 -47.67 21.52
N LEU A 403 25.53 -48.28 22.71
CA LEU A 403 26.03 -49.65 22.90
C LEU A 403 25.21 -50.68 22.08
N LYS A 404 23.88 -50.52 22.01
CA LYS A 404 23.02 -51.41 21.22
C LYS A 404 23.20 -51.23 19.72
N MET A 405 23.45 -50.00 19.26
CA MET A 405 23.80 -49.75 17.86
C MET A 405 25.16 -50.35 17.50
N ARG A 406 26.18 -50.26 18.37
CA ARG A 406 27.45 -50.98 18.19
C ARG A 406 27.26 -52.49 18.10
N GLY A 407 26.46 -53.08 18.99
CA GLY A 407 26.11 -54.50 18.93
C GLY A 407 25.31 -54.89 17.68
N LEU A 408 24.61 -53.95 17.02
CA LEU A 408 24.00 -54.18 15.71
C LEU A 408 25.06 -54.22 14.60
N TYR A 409 26.05 -53.31 14.61
CA TYR A 409 27.17 -53.36 13.66
C TYR A 409 27.97 -54.66 13.76
N GLU A 410 28.26 -55.14 14.96
CA GLU A 410 28.97 -56.41 15.16
C GLU A 410 28.22 -57.59 14.51
N LYS A 411 26.89 -57.60 14.62
CA LYS A 411 26.06 -58.63 14.00
C LYS A 411 25.96 -58.49 12.48
N ILE A 412 25.97 -57.27 11.95
CA ILE A 412 26.05 -57.01 10.50
C ILE A 412 27.41 -57.45 9.97
N ALA A 413 28.51 -57.16 10.68
CA ALA A 413 29.85 -57.62 10.31
C ALA A 413 29.94 -59.17 10.28
N GLY A 414 29.18 -59.85 11.15
CA GLY A 414 29.03 -61.31 11.11
C GLY A 414 28.45 -61.85 9.78
N ILE A 415 27.68 -61.06 9.03
CA ILE A 415 27.22 -61.43 7.67
C ILE A 415 28.42 -61.53 6.72
N THR A 416 29.38 -60.61 6.83
CA THR A 416 30.58 -60.60 5.98
C THR A 416 31.47 -61.80 6.28
N THR A 417 31.61 -62.20 7.55
CA THR A 417 32.30 -63.44 7.92
C THR A 417 31.59 -64.67 7.36
N PHE A 418 30.26 -64.71 7.42
CA PHE A 418 29.48 -65.79 6.81
C PHE A 418 29.65 -65.86 5.29
N ALA A 419 29.84 -64.71 4.61
CA ALA A 419 30.03 -64.66 3.16
C ALA A 419 31.35 -65.32 2.69
N GLU A 420 32.32 -65.51 3.57
CA GLU A 420 33.62 -66.12 3.22
C GLU A 420 33.49 -67.59 2.80
N ASP A 421 32.45 -68.28 3.28
CA ASP A 421 32.17 -69.69 3.01
C ASP A 421 31.28 -69.92 1.78
N LEU A 422 30.90 -68.86 1.05
CA LEU A 422 30.01 -68.90 -0.11
C LEU A 422 30.77 -68.91 -1.45
N SER A 423 30.07 -69.18 -2.56
CA SER A 423 30.67 -69.01 -3.90
C SER A 423 30.98 -67.53 -4.18
N GLU A 424 31.90 -67.24 -5.10
CA GLU A 424 32.30 -65.85 -5.41
C GLU A 424 31.12 -64.93 -5.78
N GLN A 425 30.13 -65.45 -6.52
CA GLN A 425 28.95 -64.69 -6.91
C GLN A 425 28.02 -64.40 -5.71
N GLU A 426 27.79 -65.39 -4.84
CA GLU A 426 26.98 -65.23 -3.63
C GLU A 426 27.67 -64.34 -2.60
N LYS A 427 28.99 -64.49 -2.47
CA LYS A 427 29.85 -63.67 -1.61
C LYS A 427 29.78 -62.20 -1.99
N GLU A 428 29.82 -61.86 -3.29
CA GLU A 428 29.64 -60.48 -3.74
C GLU A 428 28.28 -59.91 -3.33
N ILE A 429 27.20 -60.66 -3.56
CA ILE A 429 25.82 -60.26 -3.22
C ILE A 429 25.65 -60.05 -1.70
N ILE A 430 26.21 -60.94 -0.89
CA ILE A 430 26.07 -60.90 0.57
C ILE A 430 26.99 -59.85 1.21
N ASN A 431 28.15 -59.60 0.63
CA ASN A 431 28.97 -58.46 1.02
C ASN A 431 28.29 -57.13 0.69
N GLN A 432 27.62 -57.03 -0.47
CA GLN A 432 26.80 -55.86 -0.80
C GLN A 432 25.65 -55.68 0.20
N LEU A 433 24.95 -56.76 0.55
CA LEU A 433 23.90 -56.74 1.57
C LEU A 433 24.42 -56.22 2.92
N SER A 434 25.56 -56.73 3.39
CA SER A 434 26.21 -56.28 4.62
C SER A 434 26.58 -54.79 4.57
N GLY A 435 27.17 -54.34 3.46
CA GLY A 435 27.52 -52.94 3.23
C GLY A 435 26.30 -52.02 3.22
N ASP A 436 25.23 -52.43 2.53
CA ASP A 436 23.99 -51.67 2.46
C ASP A 436 23.26 -51.61 3.82
N LEU A 437 23.25 -52.70 4.59
CA LEU A 437 22.71 -52.73 5.95
C LEU A 437 23.49 -51.79 6.86
N LYS A 438 24.82 -51.79 6.76
CA LYS A 438 25.67 -50.84 7.48
C LYS A 438 25.31 -49.40 7.12
N ASN A 439 25.16 -49.09 5.83
CA ASN A 439 24.77 -47.76 5.37
C ASN A 439 23.39 -47.33 5.89
N ASP A 440 22.41 -48.25 5.97
CA ASP A 440 21.10 -47.96 6.54
C ASP A 440 21.18 -47.60 8.03
N VAL A 441 22.05 -48.31 8.79
CA VAL A 441 22.30 -48.01 10.21
C VAL A 441 23.01 -46.68 10.37
N ASP A 442 24.06 -46.44 9.57
CA ASP A 442 24.79 -45.18 9.53
C ASP A 442 23.82 -44.01 9.30
N GLN A 443 22.98 -44.11 8.26
CA GLN A 443 22.03 -43.08 7.89
C GLN A 443 21.03 -42.81 9.01
N PHE A 444 20.52 -43.85 9.66
CA PHE A 444 19.58 -43.72 10.75
C PHE A 444 20.19 -43.02 11.97
N ILE A 445 21.42 -43.38 12.35
CA ILE A 445 22.11 -42.75 13.48
C ILE A 445 22.38 -41.28 13.18
N TYR A 446 22.85 -40.97 11.97
CA TYR A 446 23.18 -39.59 11.60
C TYR A 446 21.95 -38.68 11.54
N GLN A 447 20.82 -39.18 11.00
CA GLN A 447 19.55 -38.45 10.98
C GLN A 447 19.00 -38.18 12.39
N ASN A 448 19.43 -38.96 13.39
CA ASN A 448 19.03 -38.84 14.79
C ASN A 448 20.26 -38.52 15.68
N ARG A 449 21.15 -37.64 15.20
CA ARG A 449 22.42 -37.31 15.87
C ARG A 449 22.26 -36.48 17.16
N ASP A 450 21.17 -35.75 17.27
CA ASP A 450 20.94 -34.82 18.38
C ASP A 450 20.31 -35.52 19.60
N ASP A 451 19.45 -36.52 19.36
CA ASP A 451 18.80 -37.32 20.39
C ASP A 451 18.32 -38.70 19.87
N ILE A 452 17.91 -39.60 20.77
CA ILE A 452 17.36 -40.91 20.44
C ILE A 452 16.13 -40.76 19.53
N PRO A 453 16.04 -41.55 18.45
CA PRO A 453 14.98 -41.49 17.44
C PRO A 453 13.57 -41.64 18.01
N GLU A 454 12.62 -40.98 17.35
CA GLU A 454 11.19 -41.14 17.61
C GLU A 454 10.66 -42.50 17.13
N LYS A 455 9.49 -42.91 17.67
CA LYS A 455 8.84 -44.19 17.34
C LYS A 455 8.65 -44.36 15.84
N GLU A 456 8.16 -43.33 15.14
CA GLU A 456 7.89 -43.40 13.70
C GLU A 456 9.16 -43.56 12.86
N ALA A 457 10.21 -42.78 13.17
CA ALA A 457 11.52 -42.90 12.53
C ALA A 457 12.11 -44.30 12.72
N TYR A 458 12.02 -44.84 13.94
CA TYR A 458 12.49 -46.18 14.23
C TYR A 458 11.66 -47.27 13.53
N GLN A 459 10.33 -47.15 13.42
CA GLN A 459 9.52 -48.13 12.69
C GLN A 459 9.88 -48.15 11.20
N LYS A 460 10.12 -46.98 10.58
CA LYS A 460 10.60 -46.90 9.19
C LYS A 460 11.98 -47.55 9.04
N PHE A 461 12.92 -47.24 9.93
CA PHE A 461 14.25 -47.87 9.94
C PHE A 461 14.15 -49.41 10.10
N LYS A 462 13.41 -49.89 11.10
CA LYS A 462 13.19 -51.32 11.34
C LYS A 462 12.58 -52.01 10.12
N MET A 463 11.60 -51.39 9.47
CA MET A 463 10.97 -51.91 8.26
C MET A 463 11.98 -52.03 7.11
N LYS A 464 12.81 -50.99 6.89
CA LYS A 464 13.86 -51.00 5.85
C LYS A 464 14.89 -52.09 6.10
N VAL A 465 15.43 -52.18 7.32
CA VAL A 465 16.45 -53.18 7.68
C VAL A 465 15.87 -54.59 7.62
N LYS A 466 14.64 -54.82 8.10
CA LYS A 466 13.97 -56.13 7.98
C LYS A 466 13.78 -56.51 6.51
N ALA A 467 13.27 -55.61 5.68
CA ALA A 467 13.10 -55.88 4.25
C ALA A 467 14.45 -56.15 3.58
N ARG A 468 15.51 -55.40 3.90
CA ARG A 468 16.83 -55.62 3.31
C ARG A 468 17.43 -56.96 3.72
N LEU A 469 17.33 -57.34 5.00
CA LEU A 469 17.77 -58.66 5.48
C LEU A 469 17.10 -59.81 4.71
N HIS A 470 15.79 -59.73 4.53
CA HIS A 470 15.02 -60.73 3.80
C HIS A 470 15.01 -60.52 2.28
N SER A 471 15.83 -59.61 1.76
CA SER A 471 15.87 -59.33 0.32
C SER A 471 16.59 -60.43 -0.45
N GLN A 472 17.52 -61.16 0.16
CA GLN A 472 18.29 -62.22 -0.52
C GLN A 472 17.90 -63.64 -0.05
N ASP A 473 16.75 -63.80 0.60
CA ASP A 473 16.30 -65.11 1.09
C ASP A 473 16.17 -66.13 -0.06
N ASP A 474 15.82 -65.67 -1.26
CA ASP A 474 15.70 -66.50 -2.47
C ASP A 474 17.01 -67.18 -2.88
N LEU A 475 18.15 -66.58 -2.51
CA LEU A 475 19.49 -67.13 -2.71
C LEU A 475 19.95 -67.91 -1.47
N MET A 476 19.72 -67.34 -0.29
CA MET A 476 20.36 -67.81 0.95
C MET A 476 19.58 -68.88 1.72
N SER A 477 18.32 -69.13 1.36
CA SER A 477 17.48 -70.15 2.02
C SER A 477 18.01 -71.58 1.90
N GLU A 478 18.94 -71.83 0.97
CA GLU A 478 19.59 -73.13 0.80
C GLU A 478 20.66 -73.41 1.89
N TYR A 479 21.09 -72.38 2.63
CA TYR A 479 22.09 -72.47 3.68
C TYR A 479 21.45 -72.56 5.08
N THR A 480 21.74 -73.65 5.80
CA THR A 480 21.12 -73.95 7.11
C THR A 480 21.44 -72.94 8.21
N SER A 481 22.55 -72.22 8.10
CA SER A 481 22.96 -71.18 9.05
C SER A 481 22.30 -69.82 8.81
N TRP A 482 21.74 -69.57 7.62
CA TRP A 482 21.15 -68.28 7.26
C TRP A 482 20.01 -67.83 8.20
N PRO A 483 19.05 -68.70 8.59
CA PRO A 483 18.02 -68.33 9.56
C PRO A 483 18.58 -67.86 10.91
N VAL A 484 19.69 -68.45 11.37
CA VAL A 484 20.35 -68.08 12.64
C VAL A 484 20.98 -66.69 12.53
N VAL A 485 21.63 -66.38 11.41
CA VAL A 485 22.19 -65.06 11.12
C VAL A 485 21.08 -63.99 11.13
N LEU A 486 19.96 -64.25 10.45
CA LEU A 486 18.81 -63.35 10.43
C LEU A 486 18.21 -63.13 11.83
N ALA A 487 17.98 -64.21 12.58
CA ALA A 487 17.38 -64.15 13.92
C ALA A 487 18.21 -63.29 14.88
N ASN A 488 19.54 -63.41 14.84
CA ASN A 488 20.44 -62.63 15.68
C ASN A 488 20.30 -61.12 15.44
N ILE A 489 20.19 -60.70 14.18
CA ILE A 489 20.06 -59.29 13.81
C ILE A 489 18.65 -58.77 14.16
N LEU A 490 17.60 -59.54 13.86
CA LEU A 490 16.22 -59.18 14.20
C LEU A 490 16.02 -59.05 15.72
N PHE A 491 16.65 -59.92 16.51
CA PHE A 491 16.66 -59.80 17.97
C PHE A 491 17.33 -58.49 18.43
N SER A 492 18.47 -58.12 17.83
CA SER A 492 19.11 -56.83 18.10
C SER A 492 18.18 -55.65 17.83
N LEU A 493 17.53 -55.64 16.66
CA LEU A 493 16.54 -54.61 16.33
C LEU A 493 15.44 -54.55 17.39
N ALA A 494 14.85 -55.68 17.77
CA ALA A 494 13.80 -55.73 18.79
C ALA A 494 14.25 -55.12 20.13
N THR A 495 15.49 -55.41 20.57
CA THR A 495 16.03 -54.82 21.81
C THR A 495 16.22 -53.30 21.72
N ILE A 496 16.63 -52.77 20.56
CA ILE A 496 16.72 -51.32 20.31
C ILE A 496 15.32 -50.69 20.36
N GLY A 497 14.31 -51.35 19.79
CA GLY A 497 12.93 -50.86 19.79
C GLY A 497 12.31 -50.79 21.18
N LYS A 498 12.57 -51.79 22.04
CA LYS A 498 12.16 -51.79 23.45
C LYS A 498 12.76 -50.59 24.20
N LEU A 499 14.04 -50.29 23.96
CA LEU A 499 14.73 -49.15 24.57
C LEU A 499 14.11 -47.80 24.15
N ILE A 500 13.84 -47.63 22.85
CA ILE A 500 13.23 -46.41 22.30
C ILE A 500 11.80 -46.21 22.86
N TYR A 501 10.99 -47.27 22.89
CA TYR A 501 9.64 -47.22 23.43
C TYR A 501 9.62 -46.84 24.91
N SER A 502 10.48 -47.46 25.72
CA SER A 502 10.63 -47.19 27.16
C SER A 502 10.92 -45.70 27.45
N LYS A 503 11.82 -45.09 26.66
CA LYS A 503 12.14 -43.65 26.74
C LYS A 503 10.91 -42.77 26.47
N VAL A 504 10.16 -43.04 25.39
CA VAL A 504 9.03 -42.22 24.94
C VAL A 504 7.85 -42.29 25.92
N THR A 505 7.61 -43.44 26.55
CA THR A 505 6.46 -43.62 27.45
C THR A 505 6.72 -43.26 28.90
N THR A 506 7.97 -43.35 29.38
CA THR A 506 8.25 -43.21 30.83
C THR A 506 9.29 -42.14 31.18
N GLY A 507 9.94 -41.51 30.19
CA GLY A 507 11.00 -40.53 30.43
C GLY A 507 12.28 -41.11 31.07
N ARG A 508 12.33 -42.42 31.29
CA ARG A 508 13.48 -43.18 31.77
C ARG A 508 13.69 -44.39 30.87
N ALA A 509 14.93 -44.74 30.57
CA ALA A 509 15.24 -46.03 29.98
C ALA A 509 15.53 -47.01 31.11
N SER A 510 14.69 -48.02 31.29
CA SER A 510 15.05 -49.20 32.07
C SER A 510 14.81 -50.45 31.22
N PHE A 511 15.78 -51.36 31.25
CA PHE A 511 15.70 -52.67 30.58
C PHE A 511 14.83 -53.68 31.35
N TRP A 512 14.45 -53.33 32.58
CA TRP A 512 13.60 -54.10 33.49
C TRP A 512 12.77 -53.11 34.31
N PHE A 513 11.51 -53.44 34.55
CA PHE A 513 10.59 -52.64 35.33
C PHE A 513 11.21 -52.15 36.65
N ASP A 514 11.15 -50.85 36.95
CA ASP A 514 11.10 -50.37 38.34
C ASP A 514 9.79 -50.91 38.94
N LYS A 515 9.83 -52.13 39.47
CA LYS A 515 8.66 -52.82 40.02
C LYS A 515 8.58 -52.58 41.53
N THR A 516 7.52 -51.90 41.95
CA THR A 516 7.04 -51.96 43.33
C THR A 516 6.62 -53.39 43.66
N GLU A 517 6.82 -53.80 44.92
CA GLU A 517 6.61 -55.16 45.42
C GLU A 517 5.22 -55.76 45.10
N GLU A 518 4.20 -54.95 44.86
CA GLU A 518 2.84 -55.42 44.54
C GLU A 518 2.68 -55.97 43.12
N GLN A 519 3.57 -55.65 42.16
CA GLN A 519 3.56 -56.22 40.80
C GLN A 519 4.48 -57.44 40.63
N LYS A 520 5.26 -57.82 41.66
CA LYS A 520 5.95 -59.13 41.70
C LYS A 520 4.99 -60.28 41.96
N ALA A 521 3.78 -59.99 42.46
CA ALA A 521 2.78 -61.00 42.79
C ALA A 521 1.86 -61.39 41.61
N SER A 522 1.98 -60.74 40.44
CA SER A 522 1.08 -60.97 39.30
C SER A 522 1.75 -61.43 38.00
N GLU A 523 3.01 -61.85 38.02
CA GLU A 523 3.67 -62.45 36.86
C GLU A 523 4.08 -63.89 37.13
N ALA A 524 3.29 -64.81 36.57
CA ALA A 524 3.76 -66.11 36.13
C ALA A 524 4.83 -65.94 35.02
N PRO A 525 5.70 -66.93 34.80
CA PRO A 525 7.07 -66.73 34.37
C PRO A 525 7.24 -66.39 32.89
N VAL A 526 8.43 -65.85 32.62
CA VAL A 526 9.10 -65.51 31.35
C VAL A 526 9.09 -66.62 30.27
N ASP A 527 8.47 -67.77 30.55
CA ASP A 527 8.33 -68.89 29.61
C ASP A 527 7.29 -68.62 28.50
N GLU A 528 6.29 -67.75 28.72
CA GLU A 528 5.24 -67.47 27.70
C GLU A 528 5.74 -66.59 26.52
N ILE A 529 6.78 -65.77 26.72
CA ILE A 529 7.39 -64.96 25.64
C ILE A 529 8.44 -65.77 24.85
N LEU A 530 8.96 -66.85 25.45
CA LEU A 530 9.81 -67.81 24.75
C LEU A 530 8.97 -68.90 24.04
N GLU A 531 7.83 -69.29 24.60
CA GLU A 531 6.83 -70.12 23.93
C GLU A 531 6.21 -69.41 22.71
N ASP A 532 6.00 -68.09 22.71
CA ASP A 532 5.48 -67.38 21.52
C ASP A 532 6.53 -67.21 20.38
N ILE A 533 7.83 -67.44 20.65
CA ILE A 533 8.87 -67.53 19.60
C ILE A 533 9.04 -68.99 19.13
N GLY A 534 8.76 -69.98 19.99
CA GLY A 534 8.66 -71.40 19.64
C GLY A 534 7.41 -71.76 18.85
N ASP A 535 6.25 -71.21 19.21
CA ASP A 535 4.95 -71.44 18.56
C ASP A 535 4.80 -70.63 17.26
N PHE A 536 5.52 -69.52 17.09
CA PHE A 536 5.66 -68.83 15.80
C PHE A 536 6.59 -69.57 14.81
N LEU A 537 7.43 -70.49 15.31
CA LEU A 537 8.36 -71.31 14.51
C LEU A 537 7.98 -72.80 14.45
N SER A 538 6.93 -73.23 15.14
CA SER A 538 6.44 -74.61 15.09
C SER A 538 4.92 -74.70 15.29
N LEU A 539 4.13 -74.37 14.24
CA LEU A 539 2.83 -75.01 13.91
C LEU A 539 2.14 -74.29 12.74
N ASN A 540 2.31 -74.83 11.53
CA ASN A 540 1.19 -75.22 10.66
C ASN A 540 1.71 -76.15 9.57
N THR A 541 2.07 -77.35 10.01
CA THR A 541 2.01 -78.56 9.19
C THR A 541 0.61 -79.14 9.36
N ILE A 542 -0.35 -78.67 8.56
CA ILE A 542 -1.33 -79.47 7.79
C ILE A 542 -1.59 -78.72 6.48
#